data_AF-A0AAD8PDB3-F1
#
_entry.id   AF-A0AAD8PDB3-F1
#
_cell.length_a   1.000
_cell.length_b   1.000
_cell.length_c   1.000
_cell.angle_alpha   90.00
_cell.angle_beta   90.00
_cell.angle_gamma   90.00
#
_symmetry.space_group_name_H-M   'P 1'
#
loop_
_entity.id
_entity.type
_entity.pdbx_description
1 polymer ?
#
loop_
_entity_poly.entity_id
_entity_poly.type
_entity_poly.pdbx_seq_one_letter_code
_entity_poly.pdbx_strand_id
1 'polypeptide(L)'
;MVSVDHASSNLTDDVSTKKKRKRSKEAAERKRQKYLEILRRRRENKVSKSQTAAPNDVSAPLATSGRVEKRICKYFYRTGACNHGENCSFSHDCIPLNKKELKLCSFYLRGTPACKYSDEECKFSHNPSLFLCRHVVIQGTCDNEQCMFQHPDADSIDALDDAEKLRFCYNNKRYLTSLLANTLGLKLEATAGTTADDTDDHRALLSQMYMDESQLQSLPWYLNYIYTLVKRDNELYETS
;
A
#
# COMPACT_ATOMS: atom_id res chain seq x y z
N MET A 1 58.53 42.46 22.96
CA MET A 1 57.74 42.73 24.18
C MET A 1 56.43 43.37 23.74
N VAL A 2 55.34 42.83 24.28
CA VAL A 2 53.96 43.33 24.37
C VAL A 2 53.09 43.37 23.10
N SER A 3 52.14 42.43 23.12
CA SER A 3 50.83 42.35 22.46
C SER A 3 50.01 43.64 22.54
N VAL A 4 49.08 43.86 21.60
CA VAL A 4 47.62 43.65 21.86
C VAL A 4 46.87 43.49 20.52
N ASP A 5 46.14 42.38 20.41
CA ASP A 5 45.11 42.11 19.42
C ASP A 5 43.87 42.99 19.66
N HIS A 6 43.14 43.37 18.61
CA HIS A 6 41.70 43.66 18.68
C HIS A 6 40.98 43.02 17.49
N ALA A 7 40.16 42.03 17.85
CA ALA A 7 39.36 41.19 16.97
C ALA A 7 38.19 41.96 16.35
N SER A 8 37.98 41.78 15.04
CA SER A 8 36.69 42.03 14.38
C SER A 8 35.87 40.74 14.40
N SER A 9 34.81 40.74 15.20
CA SER A 9 33.80 39.69 15.26
C SER A 9 32.88 39.74 14.03
N ASN A 10 33.12 38.86 13.06
CA ASN A 10 32.14 38.50 12.04
C ASN A 10 31.47 37.18 12.44
N LEU A 11 30.23 37.27 12.93
CA LEU A 11 29.33 36.12 13.07
C LEU A 11 28.70 35.88 11.69
N THR A 12 29.24 34.92 10.95
CA THR A 12 28.55 34.34 9.79
C THR A 12 27.84 33.07 10.24
N ASP A 13 26.51 33.08 10.16
CA ASP A 13 25.65 31.93 10.43
C ASP A 13 25.99 30.74 9.51
N ASP A 14 26.43 29.64 10.12
CA ASP A 14 26.61 28.34 9.48
C ASP A 14 25.24 27.68 9.27
N VAL A 15 24.64 27.88 8.09
CA VAL A 15 23.50 27.05 7.63
C VAL A 15 24.06 25.84 6.90
N SER A 16 24.36 24.80 7.67
CA SER A 16 24.74 23.48 7.16
C SER A 16 23.59 22.85 6.35
N THR A 17 23.63 23.02 5.02
CA THR A 17 22.70 22.36 4.10
C THR A 17 23.02 20.86 4.02
N LYS A 18 22.23 20.03 4.71
CA LYS A 18 22.32 18.56 4.61
C LYS A 18 21.88 18.06 3.23
N LYS A 19 22.80 18.04 2.27
CA LYS A 19 22.64 17.41 0.95
C LYS A 19 22.38 15.91 1.13
N LYS A 20 21.17 15.41 0.83
CA LYS A 20 20.86 13.97 0.87
C LYS A 20 21.77 13.21 -0.11
N ARG A 21 22.55 12.27 0.41
CA ARG A 21 23.51 11.45 -0.36
C ARG A 21 22.77 10.69 -1.48
N LYS A 22 23.11 10.98 -2.74
CA LYS A 22 22.70 10.20 -3.92
C LYS A 22 23.16 8.75 -3.73
N ARG A 23 22.26 7.77 -3.86
CA ARG A 23 22.63 6.34 -3.77
C ARG A 23 23.68 6.02 -4.83
N SER A 24 24.75 5.34 -4.43
CA SER A 24 25.83 4.93 -5.35
C SER A 24 25.26 4.13 -6.52
N LYS A 25 25.86 4.26 -7.70
CA LYS A 25 25.53 3.45 -8.89
C LYS A 25 25.58 1.95 -8.57
N GLU A 26 26.50 1.57 -7.69
CA GLU A 26 26.65 0.20 -7.20
C GLU A 26 25.42 -0.29 -6.40
N ALA A 27 24.81 0.58 -5.59
CA ALA A 27 23.60 0.24 -4.85
C ALA A 27 22.37 0.12 -5.75
N ALA A 28 22.34 0.87 -6.87
CA ALA A 28 21.31 0.72 -7.90
C ALA A 28 21.49 -0.60 -8.69
N GLU A 29 22.73 -0.96 -9.01
CA GLU A 29 23.03 -2.20 -9.74
C GLU A 29 22.73 -3.45 -8.89
N ARG A 30 23.11 -3.46 -7.60
CA ARG A 30 22.74 -4.55 -6.67
C ARG A 30 21.22 -4.71 -6.56
N LYS A 31 20.45 -3.61 -6.60
CA LYS A 31 18.98 -3.64 -6.60
C LYS A 31 18.43 -4.19 -7.92
N ARG A 32 19.02 -3.83 -9.06
CA ARG A 32 18.66 -4.33 -10.39
C ARG A 32 18.94 -5.83 -10.54
N GLN A 33 20.09 -6.30 -10.06
CA GLN A 33 20.43 -7.72 -10.05
C GLN A 33 19.44 -8.53 -9.20
N LYS A 34 19.06 -8.04 -8.01
CA LYS A 34 18.06 -8.68 -7.16
C LYS A 34 16.67 -8.74 -7.81
N TYR A 35 16.30 -7.74 -8.61
CA TYR A 35 15.04 -7.74 -9.37
C TYR A 35 15.04 -8.79 -10.50
N LEU A 36 16.14 -8.91 -11.24
CA LEU A 36 16.28 -9.91 -12.31
C LEU A 36 16.24 -11.35 -11.77
N GLU A 37 16.80 -11.58 -10.58
CA GLU A 37 16.72 -12.87 -9.88
C GLU A 37 15.28 -13.27 -9.58
N ILE A 38 14.49 -12.32 -9.09
CA ILE A 38 13.06 -12.53 -8.78
C ILE A 38 12.27 -12.86 -10.05
N LEU A 39 12.55 -12.17 -11.16
CA LEU A 39 11.92 -12.48 -12.46
C LEU A 39 12.29 -13.89 -12.95
N ARG A 40 13.53 -14.33 -12.72
CA ARG A 40 13.95 -15.70 -13.06
C ARG A 40 13.18 -16.73 -12.24
N ARG A 41 13.10 -16.56 -10.92
CA ARG A 41 12.35 -17.45 -10.03
C ARG A 41 10.86 -17.52 -10.37
N ARG A 42 10.26 -16.41 -10.83
CA ARG A 42 8.87 -16.37 -11.33
C ARG A 42 8.69 -17.19 -12.61
N ARG A 43 9.66 -17.14 -13.52
CA ARG A 43 9.64 -17.96 -14.74
C ARG A 43 9.75 -19.44 -14.40
N GLU A 44 10.64 -19.79 -13.48
CA GLU A 44 10.82 -21.16 -13.00
C GLU A 44 9.55 -21.68 -12.31
N ASN A 45 8.94 -20.89 -11.42
CA ASN A 45 7.66 -21.26 -10.78
C ASN A 45 6.49 -21.38 -11.78
N LYS A 46 6.52 -20.65 -12.90
CA LYS A 46 5.52 -20.76 -13.97
C LYS A 46 5.70 -22.03 -14.79
N VAL A 47 6.94 -22.48 -15.00
CA VAL A 47 7.26 -23.75 -15.65
C VAL A 47 6.87 -24.93 -14.74
N SER A 48 7.16 -24.87 -13.44
CA SER A 48 6.77 -25.91 -12.49
C SER A 48 5.24 -26.04 -12.32
N LYS A 49 4.48 -24.95 -12.52
CA LYS A 49 3.01 -24.95 -12.43
C LYS A 49 2.31 -25.42 -13.72
N SER A 50 3.02 -25.48 -14.85
CA SER A 50 2.47 -25.92 -16.14
C SER A 50 2.72 -27.40 -16.45
N GLN A 51 3.60 -28.08 -15.71
CA GLN A 51 3.88 -29.51 -15.90
C GLN A 51 3.00 -30.46 -15.07
N THR A 52 2.16 -29.96 -14.16
CA THR A 52 1.30 -30.79 -13.29
C THR A 52 -0.17 -30.85 -13.71
N ALA A 53 -0.52 -30.35 -14.90
CA ALA A 53 -1.88 -30.46 -15.45
C ALA A 53 -1.98 -31.61 -16.47
N ALA A 54 -2.07 -32.85 -15.98
CA ALA A 54 -2.58 -34.02 -16.71
C ALA A 54 -3.48 -34.85 -15.77
N PRO A 55 -4.54 -35.52 -16.28
CA PRO A 55 -5.63 -36.02 -15.43
C PRO A 55 -5.43 -37.46 -14.93
N ASN A 56 -5.88 -37.69 -13.69
CA ASN A 56 -6.29 -38.93 -12.98
C ASN A 56 -5.30 -40.10 -12.82
N ASP A 57 -4.98 -40.49 -11.57
CA ASP A 57 -5.39 -41.79 -10.96
C ASP A 57 -5.12 -41.81 -9.43
N VAL A 58 -5.79 -42.73 -8.74
CA VAL A 58 -6.07 -42.82 -7.30
C VAL A 58 -4.92 -43.44 -6.48
N SER A 59 -4.78 -42.99 -5.21
CA SER A 59 -4.15 -43.66 -4.04
C SER A 59 -2.75 -43.21 -3.59
N ALA A 60 -2.70 -42.32 -2.58
CA ALA A 60 -1.89 -42.41 -1.34
C ALA A 60 -1.80 -41.02 -0.65
N PRO A 61 -1.84 -40.94 0.70
CA PRO A 61 -1.97 -39.68 1.41
C PRO A 61 -0.61 -39.00 1.58
N LEU A 62 -0.33 -37.98 0.78
CA LEU A 62 0.79 -37.08 1.02
C LEU A 62 0.27 -35.77 1.59
N ALA A 63 0.55 -35.60 2.88
CA ALA A 63 0.37 -34.43 3.71
C ALA A 63 0.20 -33.12 2.91
N THR A 64 -1.03 -32.64 2.86
CA THR A 64 -1.35 -31.24 2.55
C THR A 64 -0.75 -30.37 3.63
N SER A 65 0.53 -29.97 3.48
CA SER A 65 1.00 -28.74 4.08
C SER A 65 0.23 -27.62 3.41
N GLY A 66 -0.94 -27.30 3.96
CA GLY A 66 -1.70 -26.11 3.63
C GLY A 66 -0.76 -24.93 3.76
N ARG A 67 -0.27 -24.42 2.63
CA ARG A 67 0.46 -23.17 2.58
C ARG A 67 -0.58 -22.10 2.87
N VAL A 68 -0.83 -21.85 4.15
CA VAL A 68 -1.58 -20.68 4.60
C VAL A 68 -0.95 -19.50 3.89
N GLU A 69 -1.72 -18.86 3.02
CA GLU A 69 -1.27 -17.73 2.22
C GLU A 69 -0.93 -16.61 3.20
N LYS A 70 0.36 -16.50 3.54
CA LYS A 70 0.81 -15.54 4.55
C LYS A 70 0.49 -14.14 4.04
N ARG A 71 -0.27 -13.36 4.81
CA ARG A 71 -0.57 -11.95 4.51
C ARG A 71 0.73 -11.18 4.20
N ILE A 72 0.69 -10.28 3.22
CA ILE A 72 1.86 -9.49 2.79
C ILE A 72 2.43 -8.62 3.93
N CYS A 73 3.75 -8.62 4.07
CA CYS A 73 4.49 -7.78 5.02
C CYS A 73 4.41 -6.30 4.61
N LYS A 74 3.76 -5.48 5.44
CA LYS A 74 3.61 -4.04 5.19
C LYS A 74 4.94 -3.30 5.09
N TYR A 75 5.96 -3.69 5.87
CA TYR A 75 7.24 -2.98 5.91
C TYR A 75 8.03 -3.25 4.64
N PHE A 76 8.12 -4.52 4.27
CA PHE A 76 8.74 -4.93 3.01
C PHE A 76 7.99 -4.32 1.82
N TYR A 77 6.67 -4.41 1.79
CA TYR A 77 5.85 -3.81 0.75
C TYR A 77 6.05 -2.28 0.62
N ARG A 78 6.13 -1.55 1.74
CA ARG A 78 6.27 -0.08 1.75
C ARG A 78 7.67 0.44 1.49
N THR A 79 8.69 -0.32 1.88
CA THR A 79 10.08 0.20 1.94
C THR A 79 11.08 -0.65 1.14
N GLY A 80 10.68 -1.85 0.72
CA GLY A 80 11.57 -2.88 0.20
C GLY A 80 12.48 -3.51 1.26
N ALA A 81 12.27 -3.20 2.53
CA ALA A 81 13.05 -3.71 3.65
C ALA A 81 12.15 -4.08 4.83
N CYS A 82 12.51 -5.15 5.54
CA CYS A 82 11.86 -5.58 6.77
C CYS A 82 12.95 -5.93 7.77
N ASN A 83 12.83 -5.43 9.00
CA ASN A 83 13.80 -5.68 10.06
C ASN A 83 13.87 -7.17 10.45
N HIS A 84 12.81 -7.93 10.17
CA HIS A 84 12.74 -9.37 10.42
C HIS A 84 13.33 -10.23 9.28
N GLY A 85 13.78 -9.62 8.17
CA GLY A 85 14.44 -10.35 7.08
C GLY A 85 13.63 -11.54 6.56
N GLU A 86 14.27 -12.68 6.35
CA GLU A 86 13.63 -13.92 5.89
C GLU A 86 12.78 -14.61 6.99
N ASN A 87 13.02 -14.25 8.26
CA ASN A 87 12.27 -14.76 9.41
C ASN A 87 10.98 -13.97 9.66
N CYS A 88 10.56 -13.11 8.73
CA CYS A 88 9.30 -12.40 8.86
C CYS A 88 8.12 -13.38 8.84
N SER A 89 7.21 -13.25 9.81
CA SER A 89 5.96 -14.03 9.88
C SER A 89 4.98 -13.70 8.75
N PHE A 90 5.20 -12.58 8.04
CA PHE A 90 4.41 -12.10 6.91
C PHE A 90 5.11 -12.37 5.57
N SER A 91 4.35 -12.51 4.49
CA SER A 91 4.91 -12.80 3.16
C SER A 91 5.70 -11.61 2.60
N HIS A 92 6.90 -11.88 2.09
CA HIS A 92 7.70 -10.97 1.26
C HIS A 92 7.53 -11.25 -0.24
N ASP A 93 6.58 -12.11 -0.63
CA ASP A 93 6.30 -12.44 -2.03
C ASP A 93 5.42 -11.36 -2.69
N CYS A 94 5.88 -10.12 -2.62
CA CYS A 94 5.24 -8.97 -3.25
C CYS A 94 6.30 -8.07 -3.88
N ILE A 95 5.89 -7.21 -4.81
CA ILE A 95 6.77 -6.17 -5.35
C ILE A 95 6.79 -5.01 -4.34
N PRO A 96 7.95 -4.68 -3.76
CA PRO A 96 8.04 -3.50 -2.91
C PRO A 96 7.91 -2.26 -3.80
N LEU A 97 6.82 -1.54 -3.63
CA LEU A 97 6.55 -0.35 -4.42
C LEU A 97 7.40 0.81 -3.92
N ASN A 98 7.87 1.64 -4.84
CA ASN A 98 8.51 2.89 -4.44
C ASN A 98 7.46 3.85 -3.84
N LYS A 99 7.90 4.90 -3.12
CA LYS A 99 6.98 5.84 -2.45
C LYS A 99 5.96 6.48 -3.40
N LYS A 100 6.34 6.71 -4.67
CA LYS A 100 5.44 7.27 -5.69
C LYS A 100 4.43 6.24 -6.17
N GLU A 101 4.84 5.02 -6.47
CA GLU A 101 3.95 3.92 -6.89
C GLU A 101 2.96 3.50 -5.80
N LEU A 102 3.28 3.75 -4.52
CA LEU A 102 2.41 3.41 -3.39
C LEU A 102 1.23 4.35 -3.22
N LYS A 103 1.46 5.66 -3.34
CA LYS A 103 0.51 6.67 -2.88
C LYS A 103 0.41 7.84 -3.83
N LEU A 104 -0.82 8.10 -4.24
CA LEU A 104 -1.19 9.26 -5.03
C LEU A 104 -1.18 10.52 -4.15
N CYS A 105 -0.67 11.61 -4.70
CA CYS A 105 -0.65 12.88 -4.01
C CYS A 105 -2.06 13.48 -3.94
N SER A 106 -2.64 13.50 -2.74
CA SER A 106 -3.97 14.09 -2.52
C SER A 106 -3.99 15.60 -2.77
N PHE A 107 -2.86 16.30 -2.61
CA PHE A 107 -2.74 17.72 -2.95
C PHE A 107 -2.78 17.93 -4.46
N TYR A 108 -2.10 17.08 -5.24
CA TYR A 108 -2.14 17.15 -6.69
C TYR A 108 -3.55 16.89 -7.24
N LEU A 109 -4.24 15.88 -6.69
CA LEU A 109 -5.63 15.57 -7.10
C LEU A 109 -6.62 16.71 -6.85
N ARG A 110 -6.34 17.61 -5.90
CA ARG A 110 -7.18 18.81 -5.66
C ARG A 110 -6.92 19.93 -6.66
N GLY A 111 -5.95 19.78 -7.56
CA GLY A 111 -5.57 20.78 -8.55
C GLY A 111 -4.53 21.78 -8.05
N THR A 112 -3.99 22.57 -8.97
CA THR A 112 -3.10 23.68 -8.66
C THR A 112 -3.87 24.81 -7.95
N PRO A 113 -3.32 25.45 -6.90
CA PRO A 113 -1.95 25.37 -6.38
C PRO A 113 -1.78 24.44 -5.16
N ALA A 114 -2.65 23.46 -4.93
CA ALA A 114 -2.68 22.72 -3.67
C ALA A 114 -1.39 21.91 -3.41
N CYS A 115 -0.76 21.35 -4.45
CA CYS A 115 0.57 20.75 -4.34
C CYS A 115 1.65 21.78 -4.70
N LYS A 116 2.58 22.02 -3.78
CA LYS A 116 3.69 22.98 -3.94
C LYS A 116 4.97 22.36 -4.53
N TYR A 117 4.99 21.05 -4.74
CA TYR A 117 6.16 20.31 -5.22
C TYR A 117 5.99 19.96 -6.70
N SER A 118 7.09 19.87 -7.44
CA SER A 118 7.06 19.25 -8.77
C SER A 118 6.74 17.76 -8.67
N ASP A 119 6.45 17.07 -9.78
CA ASP A 119 6.29 15.60 -9.72
C ASP A 119 7.56 14.97 -9.18
N GLU A 120 8.74 15.33 -9.67
CA GLU A 120 10.04 14.76 -9.29
C GLU A 120 10.34 14.89 -7.79
N GLU A 121 9.98 16.04 -7.21
CA GLU A 121 10.24 16.35 -5.80
C GLU A 121 9.18 15.81 -4.85
N CYS A 122 7.95 15.63 -5.34
CA CYS A 122 6.87 15.14 -4.50
C CYS A 122 7.13 13.70 -4.07
N LYS A 123 6.99 13.46 -2.77
CA LYS A 123 7.13 12.12 -2.17
C LYS A 123 6.01 11.16 -2.57
N PHE A 124 4.95 11.66 -3.19
CA PHE A 124 3.77 10.93 -3.66
C PHE A 124 3.65 11.12 -5.18
N SER A 125 3.02 10.18 -5.87
CA SER A 125 2.86 10.26 -7.33
C SER A 125 1.93 11.41 -7.73
N HIS A 126 2.27 12.15 -8.80
CA HIS A 126 1.35 13.04 -9.53
C HIS A 126 0.81 12.40 -10.82
N ASN A 127 0.88 11.08 -10.95
CA ASN A 127 0.38 10.34 -12.09
C ASN A 127 -0.84 9.48 -11.67
N PRO A 128 -2.08 9.97 -11.87
CA PRO A 128 -3.30 9.23 -11.54
C PRO A 128 -3.48 7.94 -12.35
N SER A 129 -2.90 7.86 -13.56
CA SER A 129 -3.05 6.72 -14.45
C SER A 129 -2.31 5.46 -13.96
N LEU A 130 -1.48 5.56 -12.92
CA LEU A 130 -0.90 4.41 -12.20
C LEU A 130 -1.86 3.76 -11.19
N PHE A 131 -3.01 4.39 -10.94
CA PHE A 131 -3.97 3.97 -9.91
C PHE A 131 -5.30 3.58 -10.56
N LEU A 132 -5.89 2.50 -10.05
CA LEU A 132 -7.20 2.03 -10.51
C LEU A 132 -8.29 3.02 -10.14
N CYS A 133 -9.21 3.24 -11.08
CA CYS A 133 -10.40 4.05 -10.83
C CYS A 133 -11.29 3.36 -9.79
N ARG A 134 -11.68 4.13 -8.78
CA ARG A 134 -12.57 3.67 -7.72
C ARG A 134 -13.93 3.22 -8.23
N HIS A 135 -14.52 3.94 -9.19
CA HIS A 135 -15.86 3.62 -9.70
C HIS A 135 -15.85 2.34 -10.53
N VAL A 136 -14.86 2.16 -11.41
CA VAL A 136 -14.75 0.91 -12.19
C VAL A 136 -14.57 -0.32 -11.28
N VAL A 137 -13.74 -0.22 -10.24
CA VAL A 137 -13.53 -1.35 -9.32
C VAL A 137 -14.78 -1.67 -8.46
N ILE A 138 -15.55 -0.67 -8.06
CA ILE A 138 -16.66 -0.85 -7.10
C ILE A 138 -18.02 -1.01 -7.79
N GLN A 139 -18.25 -0.29 -8.88
CA GLN A 139 -19.51 -0.23 -9.60
C GLN A 139 -19.45 -0.92 -10.97
N GLY A 140 -18.25 -1.28 -11.45
CA GLY A 140 -18.05 -1.87 -12.78
C GLY A 140 -17.97 -0.83 -13.90
N THR A 141 -18.38 0.42 -13.68
CA THR A 141 -18.41 1.48 -14.69
C THR A 141 -17.90 2.81 -14.14
N CYS A 142 -17.57 3.74 -15.04
CA CYS A 142 -17.24 5.12 -14.68
C CYS A 142 -17.77 6.08 -15.75
N ASP A 143 -18.67 6.98 -15.35
CA ASP A 143 -19.34 7.92 -16.27
C ASP A 143 -18.49 9.17 -16.58
N ASN A 144 -17.29 9.27 -16.00
CA ASN A 144 -16.41 10.41 -16.24
C ASN A 144 -15.54 10.15 -17.48
N GLU A 145 -15.89 10.81 -18.59
CA GLU A 145 -15.15 10.73 -19.86
C GLU A 145 -13.71 11.25 -19.76
N GLN A 146 -13.43 12.17 -18.83
CA GLN A 146 -12.09 12.72 -18.60
C GLN A 146 -11.40 12.07 -17.38
N CYS A 147 -11.81 10.87 -16.99
CA CYS A 147 -11.19 10.16 -15.87
C CYS A 147 -9.70 9.91 -16.14
N MET A 148 -8.84 10.39 -15.24
CA MET A 148 -7.38 10.25 -15.36
C MET A 148 -6.85 8.92 -14.78
N PHE A 149 -7.72 8.12 -14.15
CA PHE A 149 -7.38 6.86 -13.51
C PHE A 149 -7.49 5.68 -14.49
N GLN A 150 -6.88 4.55 -14.12
CA GLN A 150 -6.93 3.35 -14.94
C GLN A 150 -8.32 2.69 -14.90
N HIS A 151 -8.84 2.32 -16.08
CA HIS A 151 -10.10 1.57 -16.27
C HIS A 151 -9.81 0.15 -16.80
N PRO A 152 -9.39 -0.79 -15.93
CA PRO A 152 -9.27 -2.19 -16.33
C PRO A 152 -10.64 -2.83 -16.61
N ASP A 153 -10.67 -3.87 -17.44
CA ASP A 153 -11.83 -4.74 -17.61
C ASP A 153 -12.02 -5.66 -16.39
N ALA A 154 -13.15 -6.39 -16.36
CA ALA A 154 -13.51 -7.28 -15.26
C ALA A 154 -12.46 -8.39 -15.05
N ASP A 155 -11.99 -9.03 -16.13
CA ASP A 155 -10.98 -10.09 -16.06
C ASP A 155 -9.66 -9.58 -15.45
N SER A 156 -9.26 -8.35 -15.81
CA SER A 156 -8.08 -7.69 -15.25
C SER A 156 -8.25 -7.33 -13.77
N ILE A 157 -9.46 -6.99 -13.33
CA ILE A 157 -9.77 -6.75 -11.91
C ILE A 157 -9.71 -8.05 -11.11
N ASP A 158 -10.24 -9.13 -11.66
CA ASP A 158 -10.24 -10.44 -11.01
C ASP A 158 -8.82 -11.01 -10.90
N ALA A 159 -7.97 -10.71 -11.88
CA ALA A 159 -6.56 -11.11 -11.92
C ALA A 159 -5.62 -10.25 -11.03
N LEU A 160 -6.11 -9.22 -10.33
CA LEU A 160 -5.26 -8.36 -9.49
C LEU A 160 -4.56 -9.16 -8.38
N ASP A 161 -3.26 -8.91 -8.24
CA ASP A 161 -2.48 -9.49 -7.16
C ASP A 161 -2.73 -8.79 -5.80
N ASP A 162 -2.28 -9.40 -4.71
CA ASP A 162 -2.44 -8.85 -3.36
C ASP A 162 -1.81 -7.47 -3.18
N ALA A 163 -0.72 -7.18 -3.90
CA ALA A 163 -0.04 -5.89 -3.83
C ALA A 163 -0.88 -4.80 -4.53
N GLU A 164 -1.50 -5.12 -5.66
CA GLU A 164 -2.40 -4.23 -6.39
C GLU A 164 -3.69 -3.98 -5.62
N LYS A 165 -4.31 -5.04 -5.08
CA LYS A 165 -5.48 -4.95 -4.19
C LYS A 165 -5.15 -4.09 -2.97
N LEU A 166 -4.01 -4.32 -2.32
CA LEU A 166 -3.55 -3.52 -1.20
C LEU A 166 -3.29 -2.06 -1.59
N ARG A 167 -2.70 -1.79 -2.76
CA ARG A 167 -2.48 -0.42 -3.28
C ARG A 167 -3.82 0.30 -3.45
N PHE A 168 -4.81 -0.37 -4.04
CA PHE A 168 -6.15 0.17 -4.22
C PHE A 168 -6.80 0.52 -2.88
N CYS A 169 -6.84 -0.44 -1.94
CA CYS A 169 -7.41 -0.23 -0.61
C CYS A 169 -6.69 0.88 0.15
N TYR A 170 -5.36 0.97 0.04
CA TYR A 170 -4.58 2.00 0.74
C TYR A 170 -4.87 3.42 0.23
N ASN A 171 -5.03 3.60 -1.08
CA ASN A 171 -5.35 4.92 -1.66
C ASN A 171 -6.81 5.33 -1.48
N ASN A 172 -7.71 4.35 -1.30
CA ASN A 172 -9.15 4.57 -1.11
C ASN A 172 -9.61 4.33 0.34
N LYS A 173 -8.68 4.23 1.30
CA LYS A 173 -8.96 3.78 2.67
C LYS A 173 -10.13 4.51 3.32
N ARG A 174 -10.14 5.84 3.29
CA ARG A 174 -11.20 6.65 3.93
C ARG A 174 -12.59 6.32 3.39
N TYR A 175 -12.72 6.35 2.07
CA TYR A 175 -13.99 6.02 1.42
C TYR A 175 -14.43 4.58 1.70
N LEU A 176 -13.51 3.62 1.59
CA LEU A 176 -13.85 2.21 1.79
C LEU A 176 -14.17 1.87 3.25
N THR A 177 -13.54 2.54 4.23
CA THR A 177 -13.90 2.42 5.65
C THR A 177 -15.35 2.84 5.88
N SER A 178 -15.73 4.01 5.39
CA SER A 178 -17.12 4.49 5.51
C SER A 178 -18.10 3.63 4.72
N LEU A 179 -17.71 3.16 3.52
CA LEU A 179 -18.51 2.23 2.73
C LEU A 179 -18.77 0.93 3.51
N LEU A 180 -17.74 0.33 4.11
CA LEU A 180 -17.87 -0.89 4.90
C LEU A 180 -18.81 -0.66 6.10
N ALA A 181 -18.61 0.41 6.86
CA ALA A 181 -19.46 0.72 8.01
C ALA A 181 -20.93 0.87 7.61
N ASN A 182 -21.20 1.57 6.51
CA ASN A 182 -22.55 1.71 5.95
C ASN A 182 -23.13 0.38 5.47
N THR A 183 -22.34 -0.45 4.79
CA THR A 183 -22.77 -1.80 4.36
C THR A 183 -23.13 -2.69 5.54
N LEU A 184 -22.47 -2.51 6.69
CA LEU A 184 -22.76 -3.23 7.94
C LEU A 184 -23.86 -2.57 8.79
N GLY A 185 -24.43 -1.45 8.36
CA GLY A 185 -25.50 -0.75 9.07
C GLY A 185 -25.05 -0.03 10.35
N LEU A 186 -23.78 0.31 10.48
CA LEU A 186 -23.25 1.03 11.65
C LEU A 186 -23.65 2.50 11.57
N LYS A 187 -24.51 2.94 12.48
CA LYS A 187 -24.95 4.34 12.58
C LYS A 187 -24.06 5.10 13.54
N LEU A 188 -23.61 6.28 13.13
CA LEU A 188 -22.99 7.25 14.04
C LEU A 188 -24.08 7.97 14.83
N GLU A 189 -23.86 8.18 16.12
CA GLU A 189 -24.75 9.03 16.90
C GLU A 189 -24.58 10.48 16.44
N ALA A 190 -25.68 11.11 16.02
CA ALA A 190 -25.67 12.47 15.51
C ALA A 190 -25.29 13.44 16.63
N THR A 191 -24.02 13.78 16.75
CA THR A 191 -23.57 14.87 17.61
C THR A 191 -23.87 16.19 16.90
N ALA A 192 -24.65 17.05 17.56
CA ALA A 192 -25.08 18.32 17.01
C ALA A 192 -23.87 19.23 16.75
N GLY A 193 -23.51 19.38 15.48
CA GLY A 193 -22.56 20.39 15.01
C GLY A 193 -21.10 19.92 14.99
N THR A 194 -20.71 19.17 13.97
CA THR A 194 -19.32 19.17 13.50
C THR A 194 -19.26 18.73 12.04
N THR A 195 -18.59 19.51 11.20
CA THR A 195 -18.20 19.13 9.83
C THR A 195 -16.98 18.19 9.86
N ALA A 196 -16.92 17.29 10.84
CA ALA A 196 -15.79 16.40 11.07
C ALA A 196 -15.87 15.19 10.13
N ASP A 197 -14.71 14.64 9.78
CA ASP A 197 -14.60 13.45 8.96
C ASP A 197 -15.05 12.20 9.75
N ASP A 198 -16.33 11.85 9.65
CA ASP A 198 -16.99 10.65 10.21
C ASP A 198 -16.22 9.32 10.01
N THR A 199 -15.22 9.30 9.13
CA THR A 199 -14.36 8.15 8.86
C THR A 199 -13.63 7.64 10.11
N ASP A 200 -13.19 8.52 11.01
CA ASP A 200 -12.46 8.09 12.21
C ASP A 200 -13.37 7.36 13.20
N ASP A 201 -14.63 7.78 13.31
CA ASP A 201 -15.64 7.11 14.14
C ASP A 201 -16.04 5.76 13.54
N HIS A 202 -16.27 5.70 12.22
CA HIS A 202 -16.48 4.43 11.52
C HIS A 202 -15.31 3.47 11.71
N ARG A 203 -14.07 3.98 11.66
CA ARG A 203 -12.88 3.18 11.92
C ARG A 203 -12.90 2.62 13.35
N ALA A 204 -13.26 3.42 14.35
CA ALA A 204 -13.33 2.98 15.74
C ALA A 204 -14.37 1.87 15.93
N LEU A 205 -15.58 2.05 15.40
CA LEU A 205 -16.65 1.04 15.43
C LEU A 205 -16.20 -0.27 14.77
N LEU A 206 -15.67 -0.20 13.54
CA LEU A 206 -15.18 -1.37 12.82
C LEU A 206 -14.03 -2.08 13.54
N SER A 207 -13.19 -1.34 14.27
CA SER A 207 -12.09 -1.93 15.03
C SER A 207 -12.58 -2.80 16.18
N GLN A 208 -13.74 -2.48 16.78
CA GLN A 208 -14.35 -3.24 17.87
C GLN A 208 -15.18 -4.43 17.35
N MET A 209 -15.70 -4.36 16.14
CA MET A 209 -16.53 -5.43 15.56
C MET A 209 -15.75 -6.69 15.20
N TYR A 210 -16.30 -7.86 15.52
CA TYR A 210 -15.77 -9.14 15.04
C TYR A 210 -16.59 -9.64 13.84
N MET A 211 -15.90 -10.07 12.79
CA MET A 211 -16.48 -10.80 11.66
C MET A 211 -15.80 -12.14 11.55
N ASP A 212 -16.57 -13.21 11.37
CA ASP A 212 -16.02 -14.54 11.12
C ASP A 212 -15.52 -14.68 9.66
N GLU A 213 -14.82 -15.77 9.39
CA GLU A 213 -14.21 -16.03 8.07
C GLU A 213 -15.26 -16.14 6.95
N SER A 214 -16.43 -16.72 7.25
CA SER A 214 -17.53 -16.87 6.28
C SER A 214 -18.11 -15.50 5.89
N GLN A 215 -18.35 -14.64 6.88
CA GLN A 215 -18.81 -13.27 6.67
C GLN A 215 -17.79 -12.46 5.84
N LEU A 216 -16.49 -12.61 6.11
CA LEU A 216 -15.45 -11.92 5.36
C LEU A 216 -15.32 -12.39 3.91
N GLN A 217 -15.49 -13.68 3.65
CA GLN A 217 -15.46 -14.25 2.29
C GLN A 217 -16.68 -13.83 1.45
N SER A 218 -17.81 -13.52 2.10
CA SER A 218 -19.00 -13.01 1.40
C SER A 218 -18.86 -11.57 0.91
N LEU A 219 -17.92 -10.80 1.48
CA LEU A 219 -17.69 -9.41 1.09
C LEU A 219 -16.87 -9.31 -0.21
N PRO A 220 -17.11 -8.28 -1.04
CA PRO A 220 -16.19 -7.91 -2.10
C PRO A 220 -14.76 -7.76 -1.58
N TRP A 221 -13.78 -8.18 -2.37
CA TRP A 221 -12.37 -8.26 -1.93
C TRP A 221 -11.86 -6.95 -1.32
N TYR A 222 -12.30 -5.79 -1.84
CA TYR A 222 -11.85 -4.49 -1.35
C TYR A 222 -12.40 -4.14 0.04
N LEU A 223 -13.58 -4.64 0.42
CA LEU A 223 -14.15 -4.47 1.76
C LEU A 223 -13.50 -5.42 2.77
N ASN A 224 -13.28 -6.68 2.38
CA ASN A 224 -12.54 -7.66 3.19
C ASN A 224 -11.13 -7.14 3.52
N TYR A 225 -10.40 -6.65 2.51
CA TYR A 225 -9.08 -6.05 2.71
C TYR A 225 -9.10 -4.87 3.67
N ILE A 226 -10.14 -4.02 3.60
CA ILE A 226 -10.26 -2.85 4.45
C ILE A 226 -10.57 -3.22 5.90
N TYR A 227 -11.48 -4.16 6.13
CA TYR A 227 -11.69 -4.73 7.46
C TYR A 227 -10.38 -5.24 8.07
N THR A 228 -9.65 -6.05 7.30
CA THR A 228 -8.36 -6.62 7.71
C THR A 228 -7.33 -5.53 8.04
N LEU A 229 -7.28 -4.45 7.26
CA LEU A 229 -6.40 -3.31 7.50
C LEU A 229 -6.78 -2.53 8.75
N VAL A 230 -8.09 -2.29 8.98
CA VAL A 230 -8.60 -1.59 10.15
C VAL A 230 -8.26 -2.35 11.43
N LYS A 231 -8.55 -3.66 11.46
CA LYS A 231 -8.20 -4.55 12.59
C LYS A 231 -6.72 -4.53 12.93
N ARG A 232 -5.88 -4.74 11.92
CA ARG A 232 -4.42 -4.73 12.11
C ARG A 232 -3.91 -3.37 12.58
N ASP A 233 -4.45 -2.27 12.05
CA ASP A 233 -4.04 -0.95 12.50
C ASP A 233 -4.39 -0.76 13.99
N ASN A 234 -5.57 -1.23 14.45
CA ASN A 234 -5.97 -1.18 15.86
C ASN A 234 -5.04 -1.98 16.79
N GLU A 235 -4.72 -3.24 16.44
CA GLU A 235 -3.78 -4.09 17.20
C GLU A 235 -2.40 -3.43 17.40
N LEU A 236 -1.94 -2.66 16.41
CA LEU A 236 -0.67 -1.94 16.50
C LEU A 236 -0.75 -0.72 17.42
N TYR A 237 -1.90 -0.04 17.48
CA TYR A 237 -2.10 1.08 18.40
C TYR A 237 -2.17 0.61 19.84
N GLU A 238 -2.79 -0.54 20.11
CA GLU A 238 -2.90 -1.11 21.47
C GLU A 238 -1.56 -1.64 22.01
N THR A 239 -0.60 -1.90 21.14
CA THR A 239 0.73 -2.47 21.49
C THR A 239 1.87 -1.44 21.50
N SER A 240 1.58 -0.17 21.22
CA SER A 240 2.56 0.95 21.14
C SER A 240 2.48 1.86 22.36
#